data_AF-A0A3B8RST7-F1
#
_entry.id   AF-A0A3B8RST7-F1
#
_cell.length_a   1.000
_cell.length_b   1.000
_cell.length_c   1.000
_cell.angle_alpha   90.00
_cell.angle_beta   90.00
_cell.angle_gamma   90.00
#
_symmetry.space_group_name_H-M   'P 1'
#
loop_
_entity.id
_entity.type
_entity.pdbx_description
1 polymer ?
#
loop_
_entity_poly.entity_id
_entity_poly.type
_entity_poly.pdbx_seq_one_letter_code
_entity_poly.pdbx_strand_id
1 'polypeptide(L)'
;EGTTQKEVENFYSTMVLKKDTTPVWHGLNSKLIKEKGKLQEKVWKVGGMYSQAIEKIVYWLGKALRVAENDLQKNTLQKLIDYYKTGDLKTWDDYNILWVQDTTSRIDVVNGFIEVYDDPLGYKGSYEAIVSIKDLEATQRIDAISRQAQWFEDNSTLSDAYKKKNVVGISAKVITVV
;
A
#
# COMPACT_ATOMS: atom_id res chain seq x y z
N GLU A 1 19.28 11.78 -4.04
CA GLU A 1 20.77 11.69 -4.17
C GLU A 1 21.27 12.89 -4.95
N GLY A 2 22.26 13.60 -4.41
CA GLY A 2 22.71 14.87 -5.01
C GLY A 2 21.64 15.97 -4.96
N THR A 3 20.70 15.88 -4.02
CA THR A 3 19.53 16.75 -3.86
C THR A 3 19.54 17.41 -2.49
N THR A 4 19.09 18.65 -2.42
CA THR A 4 18.77 19.32 -1.14
C THR A 4 17.30 19.09 -0.78
N GLN A 5 16.94 19.20 0.50
CA GLN A 5 15.54 19.09 0.95
C GLN A 5 14.60 20.01 0.16
N LYS A 6 14.96 21.29 0.03
CA LYS A 6 14.15 22.29 -0.68
C LYS A 6 13.88 21.93 -2.15
N GLU A 7 14.86 21.29 -2.80
CA GLU A 7 14.68 20.80 -4.17
C GLU A 7 13.69 19.65 -4.25
N VAL A 8 13.68 18.74 -3.27
CA VAL A 8 12.74 17.62 -3.19
C VAL A 8 11.31 18.14 -2.97
N GLU A 9 11.14 19.03 -1.99
CA GLU A 9 9.83 19.65 -1.68
C GLU A 9 9.27 20.40 -2.90
N ASN A 10 10.11 21.20 -3.56
CA ASN A 10 9.72 21.91 -4.78
C ASN A 10 9.33 20.94 -5.88
N PHE A 11 10.10 19.86 -6.09
CA PHE A 11 9.83 18.87 -7.12
C PHE A 11 8.43 18.25 -6.97
N TYR A 12 8.09 17.73 -5.79
CA TYR A 12 6.80 17.07 -5.57
C TYR A 12 5.62 18.02 -5.45
N SER A 13 5.82 19.24 -4.92
CA SER A 13 4.73 20.23 -4.84
C SER A 13 4.16 20.61 -6.20
N THR A 14 4.96 20.51 -7.28
CA THR A 14 4.48 20.76 -8.65
C THR A 14 3.59 19.65 -9.22
N MET A 15 3.62 18.46 -8.62
CA MET A 15 2.84 17.30 -9.08
C MET A 15 1.44 17.24 -8.45
N VAL A 16 1.24 17.97 -7.35
CA VAL A 16 -0.04 17.99 -6.63
C VAL A 16 -1.09 18.76 -7.43
N LEU A 17 -2.10 18.03 -7.90
CA LEU A 17 -3.26 18.61 -8.58
C LEU A 17 -4.35 18.96 -7.57
N LYS A 18 -4.54 20.25 -7.27
CA LYS A 18 -5.49 20.74 -6.24
C LYS A 18 -6.95 20.28 -6.40
N LYS A 19 -7.35 19.83 -7.59
CA LYS A 19 -8.73 19.38 -7.88
C LYS A 19 -8.85 17.87 -8.02
N ASP A 20 -7.75 17.13 -7.88
CA ASP A 20 -7.79 15.68 -7.92
C ASP A 20 -8.36 15.14 -6.60
N THR A 21 -9.47 14.42 -6.68
CA THR A 21 -10.13 13.80 -5.52
C THR A 21 -9.54 12.44 -5.17
N THR A 22 -8.65 11.90 -6.01
CA THR A 22 -7.99 10.60 -5.84
C THR A 22 -6.51 10.71 -6.22
N PRO A 23 -5.74 11.60 -5.56
CA PRO A 23 -4.33 11.81 -5.89
C PRO A 23 -3.51 10.56 -5.58
N VAL A 24 -2.55 10.26 -6.46
CA VAL A 24 -1.57 9.19 -6.23
C VAL A 24 -0.47 9.66 -5.25
N TRP A 25 0.19 8.71 -4.59
CA TRP A 25 1.31 9.01 -3.69
C TRP A 25 2.61 9.30 -4.45
N HIS A 26 2.75 10.53 -4.94
CA HIS A 26 3.94 10.94 -5.69
C HIS A 26 5.23 10.66 -4.91
N GLY A 27 6.16 9.97 -5.58
CA GLY A 27 7.47 9.65 -5.01
C GLY A 27 7.56 8.33 -4.25
N LEU A 28 6.46 7.61 -4.01
CA LEU A 28 6.43 6.40 -3.17
C LEU A 28 7.48 5.36 -3.57
N ASN A 29 7.61 5.08 -4.87
CA ASN A 29 8.40 3.96 -5.39
C ASN A 29 9.59 4.40 -6.27
N SER A 30 10.27 5.47 -5.90
CA SER A 30 11.36 6.01 -6.72
C SER A 30 12.50 6.60 -5.92
N LYS A 31 13.72 6.55 -6.47
CA LYS A 31 14.84 7.36 -5.97
C LYS A 31 14.88 8.68 -6.75
N LEU A 32 14.70 9.81 -6.05
CA LEU A 32 14.92 11.13 -6.66
C LEU A 32 16.42 11.41 -6.73
N ILE A 33 16.92 11.73 -7.93
CA ILE A 33 18.33 12.03 -8.15
C ILE A 33 18.51 13.31 -8.96
N LYS A 34 19.67 13.93 -8.84
CA LYS A 34 20.08 15.04 -9.70
C LYS A 34 21.19 14.59 -10.66
N GLU A 35 20.85 14.44 -11.94
CA GLU A 35 21.83 14.14 -13.00
C GLU A 35 21.97 15.37 -13.91
N LYS A 36 23.21 15.84 -14.12
CA LYS A 36 23.52 16.99 -15.00
C LYS A 36 22.65 18.24 -14.70
N GLY A 37 22.41 18.50 -13.41
CA GLY A 37 21.61 19.64 -12.95
C GLY A 37 20.10 19.46 -13.05
N LYS A 38 19.60 18.32 -13.52
CA LYS A 38 18.16 18.03 -13.64
C LYS A 38 17.72 16.99 -12.61
N LEU A 39 16.62 17.27 -11.92
CA LEU A 39 15.96 16.33 -11.03
C LEU A 39 15.16 15.32 -11.84
N GLN A 40 15.30 14.04 -11.51
CA GLN A 40 14.52 12.97 -12.12
C GLN A 40 14.34 11.81 -11.15
N GLU A 41 13.25 11.08 -11.32
CA GLU A 41 12.97 9.86 -10.57
C GLU A 41 13.57 8.64 -11.27
N LYS A 42 14.27 7.80 -10.51
CA LYS A 42 14.59 6.42 -10.91
C LYS A 42 13.56 5.50 -10.26
N VAL A 43 12.51 5.19 -11.00
CA VAL A 43 11.39 4.36 -10.55
C VAL A 43 11.86 2.92 -10.29
N TRP A 44 11.36 2.33 -9.20
CA TRP A 44 11.63 0.96 -8.79
C TRP A 44 10.65 0.00 -9.48
N LYS A 45 11.10 -0.62 -10.57
CA LYS A 45 10.27 -1.50 -11.41
C LYS A 45 11.12 -2.45 -12.25
N VAL A 46 10.47 -3.38 -12.94
CA VAL A 46 11.11 -4.17 -14.01
C VAL A 46 11.63 -3.23 -15.11
N GLY A 47 12.88 -3.43 -15.52
CA GLY A 47 13.64 -2.57 -16.42
C GLY A 47 14.11 -1.24 -15.79
N GLY A 48 13.78 -0.99 -14.52
CA GLY A 48 14.15 0.22 -13.78
C GLY A 48 15.20 -0.02 -12.71
N MET A 49 15.21 0.85 -11.70
CA MET A 49 16.05 0.66 -10.52
C MET A 49 15.55 -0.57 -9.75
N TYR A 50 16.47 -1.39 -9.25
CA TYR A 50 16.21 -2.69 -8.58
C TYR A 50 15.57 -3.79 -9.44
N SER A 51 15.58 -3.67 -10.78
CA SER A 51 14.94 -4.63 -11.70
C SER A 51 15.26 -6.10 -11.39
N GLN A 52 16.52 -6.43 -11.10
CA GLN A 52 16.94 -7.81 -10.85
C GLN A 52 16.17 -8.48 -9.69
N ALA A 53 15.91 -7.73 -8.61
CA ALA A 53 15.13 -8.24 -7.48
C ALA A 53 13.63 -8.25 -7.80
N ILE A 54 13.13 -7.19 -8.43
CA ILE A 54 11.71 -7.04 -8.78
C ILE A 54 11.26 -8.10 -9.79
N GLU A 55 12.11 -8.50 -10.74
CA GLU A 55 11.84 -9.61 -11.66
C GLU A 55 11.64 -10.94 -10.92
N LYS A 56 12.36 -11.17 -9.80
CA LYS A 56 12.16 -12.36 -8.96
C LYS A 56 10.85 -12.28 -8.17
N ILE A 57 10.49 -11.10 -7.67
CA ILE A 57 9.18 -10.85 -7.03
C ILE A 57 8.06 -11.19 -8.03
N VAL A 58 8.10 -10.59 -9.23
CA VAL A 58 7.12 -10.83 -10.30
C VAL A 58 7.06 -12.31 -10.69
N TYR A 59 8.19 -13.01 -10.76
CA TYR A 59 8.23 -14.43 -11.04
C TYR A 59 7.42 -15.24 -10.01
N TRP A 60 7.66 -15.01 -8.71
CA TRP A 60 6.98 -15.75 -7.64
C TRP A 60 5.50 -15.36 -7.50
N LEU A 61 5.16 -14.09 -7.65
CA LEU A 61 3.76 -13.65 -7.73
C LEU A 61 3.04 -14.31 -8.92
N GLY A 62 3.71 -14.45 -10.06
CA GLY A 62 3.17 -15.16 -11.23
C GLY A 62 2.94 -16.66 -11.00
N LYS A 63 3.68 -17.28 -10.06
CA LYS A 63 3.40 -18.65 -9.60
C LYS A 63 2.21 -18.67 -8.64
N ALA A 64 2.15 -17.76 -7.67
CA ALA A 64 1.05 -17.64 -6.72
C ALA A 64 -0.29 -17.40 -7.42
N LEU A 65 -0.31 -16.58 -8.48
CA LEU A 65 -1.49 -16.32 -9.32
C LEU A 65 -2.18 -17.59 -9.83
N ARG A 66 -1.41 -18.67 -10.10
CA ARG A 66 -1.95 -19.94 -10.63
C ARG A 66 -2.64 -20.79 -9.57
N VAL A 67 -2.42 -20.47 -8.30
CA VAL A 67 -2.91 -21.22 -7.14
C VAL A 67 -3.69 -20.30 -6.18
N ALA A 68 -4.19 -19.17 -6.69
CA ALA A 68 -5.02 -18.25 -5.93
C ALA A 68 -6.32 -18.94 -5.48
N GLU A 69 -6.78 -18.61 -4.27
CA GLU A 69 -7.95 -19.22 -3.61
C GLU A 69 -9.27 -18.86 -4.31
N ASN A 70 -9.32 -17.70 -4.96
CA ASN A 70 -10.49 -17.20 -5.67
C ASN A 70 -10.09 -16.14 -6.73
N ASP A 71 -11.04 -15.74 -7.56
CA ASP A 71 -10.81 -14.78 -8.64
C ASP A 71 -10.43 -13.37 -8.15
N LEU A 72 -10.92 -12.95 -6.98
CA LEU A 72 -10.59 -11.64 -6.42
C LEU A 72 -9.11 -11.61 -5.99
N GLN A 73 -8.65 -12.60 -5.23
CA GLN A 73 -7.24 -12.73 -4.86
C GLN A 73 -6.34 -12.83 -6.10
N LYS A 74 -6.78 -13.57 -7.12
CA LYS A 74 -6.07 -13.66 -8.40
C LYS A 74 -5.95 -12.29 -9.07
N ASN A 75 -7.03 -11.51 -9.14
CA ASN A 75 -7.02 -10.17 -9.73
C ASN A 75 -6.13 -9.20 -8.93
N THR A 76 -6.16 -9.30 -7.60
CA THR A 76 -5.29 -8.54 -6.70
C THR A 76 -3.81 -8.83 -6.98
N LEU A 77 -3.42 -10.11 -7.02
CA LEU A 77 -2.04 -10.51 -7.34
C LEU A 77 -1.61 -10.09 -8.76
N GLN A 78 -2.52 -10.18 -9.73
CA GLN A 78 -2.25 -9.70 -11.09
C GLN A 78 -1.99 -8.20 -11.11
N LYS A 79 -2.79 -7.41 -10.38
CA LYS A 79 -2.60 -5.95 -10.31
C LYS A 79 -1.28 -5.58 -9.62
N LEU A 80 -0.87 -6.33 -8.60
CA LEU A 80 0.45 -6.18 -7.98
C LEU A 80 1.59 -6.46 -8.96
N ILE A 81 1.47 -7.51 -9.77
CA ILE A 81 2.43 -7.83 -10.85
C ILE A 81 2.49 -6.68 -11.86
N ASP A 82 1.33 -6.14 -12.27
CA ASP A 82 1.27 -5.01 -13.20
C ASP A 82 2.02 -3.80 -12.63
N TYR A 83 1.78 -3.47 -11.36
CA TYR A 83 2.48 -2.40 -10.65
C TYR A 83 4.00 -2.58 -10.68
N TYR A 84 4.52 -3.77 -10.34
CA TYR A 84 5.96 -4.01 -10.38
C TYR A 84 6.56 -3.92 -11.78
N LYS A 85 5.79 -4.25 -12.82
CA LYS A 85 6.23 -4.13 -14.22
C LYS A 85 6.24 -2.68 -14.69
N THR A 86 5.24 -1.89 -14.34
CA THR A 86 5.06 -0.52 -14.86
C THR A 86 5.71 0.55 -13.98
N GLY A 87 5.77 0.30 -12.67
CA GLY A 87 6.09 1.27 -11.62
C GLY A 87 5.03 2.35 -11.44
N ASP A 88 3.83 2.17 -11.98
CA ASP A 88 2.77 3.17 -12.05
C ASP A 88 1.98 3.25 -10.72
N LEU A 89 1.95 4.45 -10.12
CA LEU A 89 1.31 4.66 -8.83
C LEU A 89 -0.23 4.63 -8.88
N LYS A 90 -0.86 4.85 -10.04
CA LYS A 90 -2.30 4.62 -10.19
C LYS A 90 -2.61 3.12 -10.18
N THR A 91 -1.73 2.32 -10.79
CA THR A 91 -1.81 0.85 -10.73
C THR A 91 -1.61 0.35 -9.30
N TRP A 92 -0.77 1.02 -8.51
CA TRP A 92 -0.63 0.76 -7.07
C TRP A 92 -1.93 1.05 -6.31
N ASP A 93 -2.60 2.18 -6.57
CA ASP A 93 -3.90 2.47 -5.94
C ASP A 93 -4.97 1.44 -6.34
N ASP A 94 -5.01 1.04 -7.62
CA ASP A 94 -5.92 0.01 -8.10
C ASP A 94 -5.68 -1.35 -7.42
N TYR A 95 -4.41 -1.70 -7.19
CA TYR A 95 -4.03 -2.88 -6.41
C TYR A 95 -4.57 -2.79 -4.98
N ASN A 96 -4.37 -1.66 -4.30
CA ASN A 96 -4.81 -1.48 -2.92
C ASN A 96 -6.35 -1.52 -2.79
N ILE A 97 -7.08 -0.97 -3.77
CA ILE A 97 -8.55 -1.06 -3.80
C ILE A 97 -9.00 -2.53 -3.89
N LEU A 98 -8.39 -3.32 -4.77
CA LEU A 98 -8.70 -4.77 -4.89
C LEU A 98 -8.30 -5.53 -3.62
N TRP A 99 -7.16 -5.19 -3.03
CA TRP A 99 -6.65 -5.82 -1.81
C TRP A 99 -7.58 -5.59 -0.61
N VAL A 100 -8.05 -4.35 -0.40
CA VAL A 100 -9.00 -4.03 0.68
C VAL A 100 -10.36 -4.73 0.46
N GLN A 101 -10.75 -4.99 -0.78
CA GLN A 101 -11.98 -5.72 -1.10
C GLN A 101 -11.86 -7.22 -0.80
N ASP A 102 -10.65 -7.81 -0.81
CA ASP A 102 -10.45 -9.23 -0.56
C ASP A 102 -10.51 -9.59 0.93
N THR A 103 -11.73 -9.63 1.45
CA THR A 103 -12.01 -9.99 2.84
C THR A 103 -12.23 -11.50 3.04
N THR A 104 -12.35 -12.26 1.95
CA THR A 104 -12.79 -13.67 1.99
C THR A 104 -11.63 -14.66 1.93
N SER A 105 -10.52 -14.32 1.26
CA SER A 105 -9.33 -15.17 1.21
C SER A 105 -8.81 -15.50 2.62
N ARG A 106 -8.24 -16.70 2.75
CA ARG A 106 -7.63 -17.14 4.01
C ARG A 106 -6.16 -16.74 4.04
N ILE A 107 -5.47 -16.81 2.91
CA ILE A 107 -4.09 -16.37 2.75
C ILE A 107 -4.12 -14.91 2.29
N ASP A 108 -3.24 -14.10 2.88
CA ASP A 108 -3.07 -12.70 2.51
C ASP A 108 -1.58 -12.34 2.42
N VAL A 109 -1.28 -11.32 1.64
CA VAL A 109 0.08 -10.86 1.39
C VAL A 109 0.16 -9.33 1.39
N VAL A 110 1.13 -8.82 2.14
CA VAL A 110 1.70 -7.49 1.91
C VAL A 110 3.01 -7.70 1.16
N ASN A 111 3.20 -7.02 0.04
CA ASN A 111 4.45 -7.08 -0.72
C ASN A 111 4.56 -5.82 -1.57
N GLY A 112 5.36 -4.85 -1.14
CA GLY A 112 5.37 -3.54 -1.77
C GLY A 112 6.32 -2.55 -1.09
N PHE A 113 6.28 -1.31 -1.58
CA PHE A 113 6.91 -0.15 -0.93
C PHE A 113 5.82 0.55 -0.11
N ILE A 114 5.78 0.29 1.20
CA ILE A 114 4.59 0.55 2.04
C ILE A 114 4.81 1.75 2.93
N GLU A 115 5.67 1.61 3.94
CA GLU A 115 5.80 2.60 5.01
C GLU A 115 6.89 3.62 4.71
N VAL A 116 6.63 4.89 5.03
CA VAL A 116 7.53 6.01 4.72
C VAL A 116 8.37 6.47 5.91
N TYR A 117 8.42 5.69 6.99
CA TYR A 117 9.07 6.08 8.24
C TYR A 117 10.58 6.36 8.10
N ASP A 118 11.25 5.71 7.15
CA ASP A 118 12.68 5.87 6.93
C ASP A 118 13.02 7.09 6.04
N ASP A 119 12.02 7.70 5.39
CA ASP A 119 12.22 8.93 4.62
C ASP A 119 11.98 10.17 5.51
N PRO A 120 13.00 11.01 5.77
CA PRO A 120 12.83 12.23 6.56
C PRO A 120 11.77 13.20 6.00
N LEU A 121 11.38 13.06 4.72
CA LEU A 121 10.33 13.86 4.09
C LEU A 121 9.02 13.10 3.85
N GLY A 122 8.94 11.80 4.17
CA GLY A 122 7.72 11.01 4.08
C GLY A 122 7.21 10.73 2.65
N TYR A 123 8.06 10.83 1.63
CA TYR A 123 7.71 10.52 0.25
C TYR A 123 8.02 9.06 -0.14
N LYS A 124 9.06 8.44 0.42
CA LYS A 124 9.60 7.16 -0.07
C LYS A 124 9.15 5.98 0.79
N GLY A 125 8.50 4.99 0.17
CA GLY A 125 8.12 3.75 0.83
C GLY A 125 9.30 2.80 0.97
N SER A 126 9.55 2.30 2.17
CA SER A 126 10.44 1.17 2.40
C SER A 126 9.80 -0.12 1.91
N TYR A 127 10.61 -1.02 1.34
CA TYR A 127 10.11 -2.31 0.88
C TYR A 127 9.83 -3.25 2.05
N GLU A 128 8.66 -3.86 2.07
CA GLU A 128 8.31 -4.93 3.01
C GLU A 128 7.55 -6.06 2.32
N ALA A 129 7.63 -7.25 2.93
CA ALA A 129 6.88 -8.40 2.49
C ALA A 129 6.46 -9.26 3.68
N ILE A 130 5.17 -9.51 3.83
CA ILE A 130 4.57 -10.36 4.86
C ILE A 130 3.58 -11.29 4.17
N VAL A 131 3.73 -12.60 4.39
CA VAL A 131 2.72 -13.59 4.04
C VAL A 131 2.02 -14.00 5.32
N SER A 132 0.70 -14.10 5.28
CA SER A 132 -0.08 -14.41 6.47
C SER A 132 -1.29 -15.28 6.18
N ILE A 133 -1.75 -15.98 7.21
CA ILE A 133 -2.93 -16.84 7.17
C ILE A 133 -3.91 -16.34 8.22
N LYS A 134 -5.17 -16.13 7.83
CA LYS A 134 -6.26 -15.75 8.74
C LYS A 134 -6.47 -16.84 9.80
N ASP A 135 -6.35 -16.46 11.06
CA ASP A 135 -6.75 -17.27 12.21
C ASP A 135 -8.25 -17.17 12.39
N LEU A 136 -8.98 -18.25 12.08
CA LEU A 136 -10.44 -18.24 12.08
C LEU A 136 -11.03 -18.15 13.49
N GLU A 137 -10.36 -18.67 14.51
CA GLU A 137 -10.85 -18.66 15.89
C GLU A 137 -10.60 -17.29 16.52
N ALA A 138 -9.36 -16.81 16.48
CA ALA A 138 -9.01 -15.52 17.04
C ALA A 138 -9.71 -14.35 16.32
N THR A 139 -9.99 -14.50 15.02
CA THR A 139 -10.76 -13.50 14.25
C THR A 139 -12.18 -13.30 14.78
N GLN A 140 -12.82 -14.30 15.41
CA GLN A 140 -14.16 -14.12 15.99
C GLN A 140 -14.16 -13.07 17.09
N ARG A 141 -13.07 -12.98 17.86
CA ARG A 141 -12.93 -12.01 18.96
C ARG A 141 -12.81 -10.59 18.44
N ILE A 142 -11.98 -10.38 17.39
CA ILE A 142 -11.81 -9.04 16.83
C ILE A 142 -13.05 -8.61 16.03
N ASP A 143 -13.77 -9.53 15.38
CA ASP A 143 -15.04 -9.22 14.71
C ASP A 143 -16.11 -8.75 15.70
N ALA A 144 -16.21 -9.39 16.87
CA ALA A 144 -17.12 -8.95 17.93
C ALA A 144 -16.83 -7.51 18.40
N ILE A 145 -15.54 -7.13 18.48
CA ILE A 145 -15.11 -5.76 18.81
C ILE A 145 -15.46 -4.81 17.66
N SER A 146 -15.17 -5.18 16.41
CA SER A 146 -15.48 -4.36 15.22
C SER A 146 -16.97 -4.06 15.09
N ARG A 147 -17.86 -4.99 15.47
CA ARG A 147 -19.33 -4.76 15.49
C ARG A 147 -19.75 -3.72 16.53
N GLN A 148 -18.93 -3.44 17.53
CA GLN A 148 -19.16 -2.41 18.54
C GLN A 148 -18.44 -1.09 18.22
N ALA A 149 -17.90 -0.91 17.00
CA ALA A 149 -17.11 0.27 16.65
C ALA A 149 -17.83 1.60 16.93
N GLN A 150 -19.13 1.70 16.65
CA GLN A 150 -19.91 2.90 16.99
C GLN A 150 -20.03 3.12 18.50
N TRP A 151 -20.23 2.04 19.27
CA TRP A 151 -20.29 2.14 20.73
C TRP A 151 -18.99 2.70 21.31
N PHE A 152 -17.83 2.25 20.81
CA PHE A 152 -16.53 2.78 21.24
C PHE A 152 -16.34 4.26 20.86
N GLU A 153 -16.80 4.66 19.68
CA GLU A 153 -16.74 6.07 19.24
C GLU A 153 -17.62 6.97 20.12
N ASP A 154 -18.86 6.54 20.39
CA ASP A 154 -19.84 7.30 21.18
C ASP A 154 -19.38 7.46 22.63
N ASN A 155 -18.77 6.40 23.20
CA ASN A 155 -18.28 6.35 24.57
C ASN A 155 -16.80 6.76 24.72
N SER A 156 -16.20 7.26 23.64
CA SER A 156 -14.85 7.81 23.68
C SER A 156 -14.80 9.07 24.56
N THR A 157 -13.66 9.29 25.21
CA THR A 157 -13.37 10.50 26.00
C THR A 157 -13.09 11.74 25.14
N LEU A 158 -13.17 11.60 23.80
CA LEU A 158 -13.08 12.73 22.88
C LEU A 158 -14.27 13.68 23.07
N SER A 159 -14.04 14.96 22.78
CA SER A 159 -15.14 15.92 22.62
C SER A 159 -16.04 15.51 21.46
N ASP A 160 -17.34 15.73 21.58
CA ASP A 160 -18.34 15.33 20.57
C ASP A 160 -18.07 15.95 19.19
N ALA A 161 -17.41 17.11 19.13
CA ALA A 161 -16.99 17.74 17.88
C ALA A 161 -16.01 16.91 17.04
N TYR A 162 -15.32 15.94 17.66
CA TYR A 162 -14.35 15.06 17.01
C TYR A 162 -14.85 13.62 16.84
N LYS A 163 -16.05 13.30 17.33
CA LYS A 163 -16.64 11.96 17.19
C LYS A 163 -17.30 11.80 15.82
N LYS A 164 -17.13 10.62 15.21
CA LYS A 164 -17.81 10.23 13.97
C LYS A 164 -19.24 9.82 14.27
N LYS A 165 -20.20 10.51 13.65
CA LYS A 165 -21.63 10.17 13.75
C LYS A 165 -21.97 8.77 13.25
N ASN A 166 -21.28 8.33 12.20
CA ASN A 166 -21.46 7.00 11.61
C ASN A 166 -20.08 6.41 11.33
N VAL A 167 -19.69 5.44 12.15
CA VAL A 167 -18.47 4.67 11.96
C VAL A 167 -18.75 3.55 10.96
N VAL A 168 -18.01 3.55 9.85
CA VAL A 168 -17.95 2.39 8.96
C VAL A 168 -17.01 1.38 9.62
N GLY A 169 -17.53 0.19 9.93
CA GLY A 169 -16.78 -0.86 10.62
C GLY A 169 -15.51 -1.24 9.84
N ILE A 170 -14.42 -1.42 10.57
CA ILE A 170 -13.15 -1.91 10.01
C ILE A 170 -13.22 -3.42 9.76
N SER A 171 -12.76 -3.87 8.59
CA SER A 171 -12.48 -5.29 8.39
C SER A 171 -11.26 -5.64 9.24
N ALA A 172 -11.48 -6.30 10.37
CA ALA A 172 -10.44 -6.70 11.28
C ALA A 172 -10.31 -8.22 11.29
N LYS A 173 -9.08 -8.71 11.24
CA LYS A 173 -8.74 -10.12 11.30
C LYS A 173 -7.51 -10.34 12.15
N VAL A 174 -7.42 -11.50 12.77
CA VAL A 174 -6.19 -11.98 13.39
C VAL A 174 -5.47 -12.84 12.38
N ILE A 175 -4.16 -12.64 12.26
CA ILE A 175 -3.33 -13.33 11.28
C ILE A 175 -2.19 -14.08 11.98
N THR A 176 -1.83 -15.22 11.41
CA THR A 176 -0.57 -15.92 11.67
C THR A 176 0.41 -15.55 10.58
N VAL A 177 1.53 -14.92 10.95
CA VAL A 177 2.62 -14.61 10.02
C VAL A 177 3.39 -15.90 9.72
N VAL A 178 3.79 -16.08 8.45
CA VAL A 178 4.51 -17.26 7.94
C VAL A 178 5.95 -16.92 7.60
#